data_AF-A0A843LEI8-F1
#
_entry.id   AF-A0A843LEI8-F1
#
_cell.length_a   1.000
_cell.length_b   1.000
_cell.length_c   1.000
_cell.angle_alpha   90.00
_cell.angle_beta   90.00
_cell.angle_gamma   90.00
#
_symmetry.space_group_name_H-M   'P 1'
#
loop_
_entity.id
_entity.type
_entity.pdbx_description
1 polymer ?
#
loop_
_entity_poly.entity_id
_entity_poly.type
_entity_poly.pdbx_seq_one_letter_code
_entity_poly.pdbx_strand_id
1 'polypeptide(L)'
;MVKDIRLGAFKFLNQSVERNEEFKGELKITPNINIKNIEKFKAEGSKQESLKIDFKFEVDYNGLGKVSLEGRMYLIADSKIVKEAVDGWKDKKLDNEINLVILNVIMQKCSVKALELEEDIGLPFHVQLPRLQLGKKE
;
A
#
# COMPACT_ATOMS: atom_id res chain seq x y z
N MET A 1 -21.23 2.44 -12.03
CA MET A 1 -21.02 0.97 -11.95
C MET A 1 -19.57 0.81 -11.54
N VAL A 2 -19.30 0.22 -10.37
CA VAL A 2 -17.93 0.06 -9.87
C VAL A 2 -17.23 -0.96 -10.76
N LYS A 3 -16.03 -0.64 -11.26
CA LYS A 3 -15.19 -1.52 -12.08
C LYS A 3 -14.89 -2.79 -11.29
N ASP A 4 -15.12 -3.96 -11.88
CA ASP A 4 -14.84 -5.25 -11.23
C ASP A 4 -13.32 -5.51 -11.23
N ILE A 5 -12.65 -5.05 -10.17
CA ILE A 5 -11.22 -5.20 -9.95
C ILE A 5 -11.02 -5.99 -8.66
N ARG A 6 -10.28 -7.10 -8.73
CA ARG A 6 -10.07 -8.00 -7.59
C ARG A 6 -8.59 -8.23 -7.34
N LEU A 7 -8.20 -8.33 -6.07
CA LEU A 7 -6.84 -8.70 -5.70
C LEU A 7 -6.59 -10.18 -6.02
N GLY A 8 -5.69 -10.47 -6.94
CA GLY A 8 -5.25 -11.83 -7.25
C GLY A 8 -4.14 -12.31 -6.33
N ALA A 9 -3.07 -11.52 -6.21
CA ALA A 9 -1.93 -11.85 -5.34
C ALA A 9 -1.24 -10.59 -4.82
N PHE A 10 -0.58 -10.71 -3.66
CA PHE A 10 0.20 -9.65 -3.04
C PHE A 10 1.44 -10.27 -2.39
N LYS A 11 2.61 -9.66 -2.56
CA LYS A 11 3.83 -10.07 -1.88
C LYS A 11 4.71 -8.87 -1.53
N PHE A 12 5.40 -8.97 -0.41
CA PHE A 12 6.51 -8.09 -0.09
C PHE A 12 7.78 -8.58 -0.80
N LEU A 13 8.54 -7.64 -1.36
CA LEU A 13 9.83 -7.89 -2.01
C LEU A 13 10.98 -7.55 -1.07
N ASN A 14 10.87 -6.43 -0.36
CA ASN A 14 11.86 -5.99 0.61
C ASN A 14 11.17 -5.25 1.77
N GLN A 15 11.75 -5.34 2.96
CA GLN A 15 11.24 -4.74 4.19
C GLN A 15 12.43 -4.22 4.99
N SER A 16 12.42 -2.94 5.35
CA SER A 16 13.42 -2.35 6.23
C SER A 16 12.76 -1.46 7.27
N VAL A 17 13.35 -1.45 8.46
CA VAL A 17 12.83 -0.73 9.62
C VAL A 17 13.99 -0.25 10.46
N GLU A 18 13.97 1.03 10.81
CA GLU A 18 15.06 1.69 11.52
C GLU A 18 14.51 2.62 12.61
N ARG A 19 15.18 2.63 13.76
CA ARG A 19 14.95 3.55 14.87
C ARG A 19 16.24 4.26 15.25
N ASN A 20 16.11 5.54 15.54
CA ASN A 20 17.15 6.37 16.11
C ASN A 20 16.86 6.64 17.60
N GLU A 21 17.60 5.98 18.48
CA GLU A 21 17.45 6.15 19.94
C GLU A 21 17.86 7.53 20.45
N GLU A 22 18.65 8.28 19.69
CA GLU A 22 19.15 9.61 20.09
C GLU A 22 18.22 10.75 19.65
N PHE A 23 17.03 10.42 19.14
CA PHE A 23 16.08 11.39 18.62
C PHE A 23 15.61 12.38 19.70
N LYS A 24 15.72 13.69 19.41
CA LYS A 24 15.28 14.80 20.28
C LYS A 24 14.38 15.82 19.58
N GLY A 25 13.95 15.52 18.35
CA GLY A 25 13.19 16.43 17.51
C GLY A 25 11.68 16.37 17.76
N GLU A 26 10.93 17.11 16.95
CA GLU A 26 9.47 17.04 16.91
C GLU A 26 9.01 15.79 16.13
N LEU A 27 8.15 14.99 16.76
CA LEU A 27 7.58 13.81 16.15
C LEU A 27 6.56 14.21 15.07
N LYS A 28 6.83 13.81 13.83
CA LYS A 28 5.88 13.91 12.71
C LYS A 28 5.86 12.59 11.97
N ILE A 29 4.68 11.99 11.85
CA ILE A 29 4.48 10.69 11.20
C ILE A 29 3.83 10.92 9.84
N THR A 30 4.50 10.50 8.76
CA THR A 30 4.00 10.71 7.39
C THR A 30 4.02 9.38 6.62
N PRO A 31 2.87 8.72 6.45
CA PRO A 31 2.75 7.58 5.55
C PRO A 31 2.73 8.06 4.09
N ASN A 32 3.46 7.36 3.22
CA ASN A 32 3.60 7.67 1.81
C ASN A 32 3.48 6.39 0.98
N ILE A 33 2.77 6.46 -0.15
CA ILE A 33 2.72 5.40 -1.15
C ILE A 33 3.32 5.94 -2.46
N ASN A 34 4.26 5.18 -3.01
CA ASN A 34 4.86 5.47 -4.30
C ASN A 34 4.70 4.25 -5.23
N ILE A 35 3.87 4.40 -6.25
CA ILE A 35 3.71 3.39 -7.30
C ILE A 35 4.91 3.51 -8.26
N LYS A 36 5.67 2.42 -8.42
CA LYS A 36 6.89 2.38 -9.24
C LYS A 36 6.60 1.96 -10.68
N ASN A 37 5.73 0.98 -10.86
CA ASN A 37 5.41 0.45 -12.17
C ASN A 37 3.99 -0.11 -12.20
N ILE A 38 3.31 0.03 -13.34
CA ILE A 38 2.04 -0.64 -13.65
C ILE A 38 2.19 -1.24 -15.05
N GLU A 39 2.11 -2.56 -15.14
CA GLU A 39 2.22 -3.28 -16.40
C GLU A 39 1.18 -4.38 -16.52
N LYS A 40 0.87 -4.76 -17.77
CA LYS A 40 -0.01 -5.88 -18.05
C LYS A 40 0.71 -7.18 -17.73
N PHE A 41 0.04 -8.07 -17.00
CA PHE A 41 0.47 -9.42 -16.71
C PHE A 41 -0.63 -10.42 -17.05
N LYS A 42 -0.24 -11.53 -17.65
CA LYS A 42 -1.12 -12.67 -17.93
C LYS A 42 -0.38 -13.93 -17.54
N ALA A 43 -0.93 -14.67 -16.59
CA ALA A 43 -0.37 -15.97 -16.21
C ALA A 43 -0.52 -16.96 -17.38
N GLU A 44 0.51 -17.77 -17.59
CA GLU A 44 0.50 -18.81 -18.62
C GLU A 44 -0.67 -19.78 -18.40
N GLY A 45 -1.42 -20.08 -19.46
CA GLY A 45 -2.64 -20.91 -19.39
C GLY A 45 -3.89 -20.21 -18.82
N SER A 46 -3.80 -18.99 -18.28
CA SER A 46 -4.97 -18.24 -17.81
C SER A 46 -5.64 -17.45 -18.94
N LYS A 47 -6.97 -17.42 -18.92
CA LYS A 47 -7.76 -16.51 -19.78
C LYS A 47 -7.89 -15.11 -19.19
N GLN A 48 -7.63 -14.95 -17.89
CA GLN A 48 -7.79 -13.68 -17.18
C GLN A 48 -6.55 -12.80 -17.32
N GLU A 49 -6.77 -11.52 -17.59
CA GLU A 49 -5.72 -10.51 -17.58
C GLU A 49 -5.60 -9.89 -16.19
N SER A 50 -4.42 -9.35 -15.91
CA SER A 50 -4.15 -8.68 -14.65
C SER A 50 -3.17 -7.53 -14.81
N LEU A 51 -3.19 -6.62 -13.84
CA LEU A 51 -2.21 -5.57 -13.67
C LEU A 51 -1.18 -6.04 -12.65
N LYS A 52 0.09 -6.03 -13.03
CA LYS A 52 1.21 -6.17 -12.11
C LYS A 52 1.64 -4.77 -11.70
N ILE A 53 1.60 -4.51 -10.40
CA ILE A 53 1.94 -3.22 -9.80
C ILE A 53 3.10 -3.42 -8.84
N ASP A 54 4.20 -2.70 -9.08
CA ASP A 54 5.32 -2.59 -8.16
C ASP A 54 5.20 -1.26 -7.39
N PHE A 55 5.38 -1.29 -6.08
CA PHE A 55 5.18 -0.11 -5.22
C PHE A 55 6.16 -0.09 -4.05
N LYS A 56 6.27 1.09 -3.43
CA LYS A 56 6.94 1.33 -2.16
C LYS A 56 6.00 2.06 -1.22
N PHE A 57 5.80 1.50 -0.03
CA PHE A 57 5.11 2.14 1.09
C PHE A 57 6.15 2.55 2.13
N GLU A 58 6.09 3.78 2.61
CA GLU A 58 7.02 4.30 3.61
C GLU A 58 6.25 5.01 4.73
N VAL A 59 6.69 4.82 5.97
CA VAL A 59 6.28 5.67 7.09
C VAL A 59 7.53 6.38 7.60
N ASP A 60 7.54 7.70 7.47
CA ASP A 60 8.64 8.55 7.93
C ASP A 60 8.27 9.18 9.27
N TYR A 61 9.14 9.01 10.27
CA TYR A 61 9.00 9.55 11.62
C TYR A 61 9.89 10.77 11.87
N ASN A 62 10.30 11.47 10.80
CA ASN A 62 11.02 12.73 10.84
C ASN A 62 12.32 12.66 11.67
N GLY A 63 13.12 11.63 11.44
CA GLY A 63 14.42 11.43 12.10
C GLY A 63 14.39 10.49 13.33
N LEU A 64 13.21 10.17 13.87
CA LEU A 64 13.07 9.11 14.88
C LEU A 64 13.27 7.72 14.27
N GLY A 65 12.90 7.55 13.00
CA GLY A 65 12.95 6.25 12.36
C GLY A 65 12.19 6.23 11.05
N LYS A 66 12.23 5.06 10.40
CA LYS A 66 11.56 4.86 9.12
C LYS A 66 11.16 3.41 8.93
N VAL A 67 9.96 3.19 8.41
CA VAL A 67 9.50 1.90 7.89
C VAL A 67 9.46 2.00 6.36
N SER A 68 10.01 1.02 5.66
CA SER A 68 10.01 0.97 4.19
C SER A 68 9.66 -0.44 3.73
N LEU A 69 8.53 -0.56 3.04
CA LEU A 69 8.00 -1.80 2.48
C LEU A 69 7.93 -1.69 0.96
N GLU A 70 8.73 -2.48 0.27
CA GLU A 70 8.64 -2.64 -1.19
C GLU A 70 7.84 -3.90 -1.50
N GLY A 71 6.92 -3.80 -2.45
CA GLY A 71 6.00 -4.89 -2.73
C GLY A 71 5.55 -4.94 -4.17
N ARG A 72 4.91 -6.06 -4.47
CA ARG A 72 4.28 -6.33 -5.76
C ARG A 72 2.90 -6.90 -5.53
N MET A 73 1.94 -6.41 -6.30
CA MET A 73 0.58 -6.94 -6.31
C MET A 73 0.08 -7.18 -7.73
N TYR A 74 -0.91 -8.07 -7.83
CA TYR A 74 -1.56 -8.44 -9.07
C TYR A 74 -3.07 -8.20 -8.92
N LEU A 75 -3.62 -7.30 -9.74
CA LEU A 75 -5.06 -7.04 -9.79
C LEU A 75 -5.67 -7.70 -11.01
N ILE A 76 -6.63 -8.59 -10.81
CA ILE A 76 -7.38 -9.24 -11.89
C ILE A 76 -8.51 -8.29 -12.29
N ALA A 77 -8.61 -8.01 -13.59
CA ALA A 77 -9.64 -7.17 -14.19
C ALA A 77 -9.87 -7.58 -15.65
N ASP A 78 -10.93 -7.05 -16.27
CA ASP A 78 -11.14 -7.27 -17.70
C ASP A 78 -10.04 -6.60 -18.56
N SER A 79 -9.86 -7.07 -19.80
CA SER A 79 -8.82 -6.56 -20.71
C SER A 79 -8.95 -5.07 -21.01
N LYS A 80 -10.16 -4.48 -20.91
CA LYS A 80 -10.39 -3.06 -21.18
C LYS A 80 -9.83 -2.23 -20.03
N ILE A 81 -10.14 -2.59 -18.78
CA ILE A 81 -9.62 -1.96 -17.56
C ILE A 81 -8.10 -2.10 -17.49
N VAL A 82 -7.57 -3.29 -17.81
CA VAL A 82 -6.12 -3.52 -17.81
C VAL A 82 -5.42 -2.59 -18.82
N LYS A 83 -5.95 -2.48 -20.03
CA LYS A 83 -5.40 -1.57 -21.05
C LYS A 83 -5.49 -0.11 -20.62
N GLU A 84 -6.66 0.31 -20.13
CA GLU A 84 -6.90 1.66 -19.62
C GLU A 84 -5.93 2.05 -18.50
N ALA A 85 -5.67 1.15 -17.55
CA ALA A 85 -4.74 1.40 -16.46
C ALA A 85 -3.29 1.56 -16.95
N VAL A 86 -2.85 0.70 -17.87
CA VAL A 86 -1.48 0.75 -18.42
C VAL A 86 -1.26 2.01 -19.25
N ASP A 87 -2.22 2.39 -20.08
CA ASP A 87 -2.13 3.59 -20.91
C ASP A 87 -2.24 4.85 -20.02
N GLY A 88 -3.18 4.86 -19.06
CA GLY A 88 -3.34 5.94 -18.10
C GLY A 88 -2.11 6.14 -17.20
N TRP A 89 -1.41 5.07 -16.82
CA TRP A 89 -0.14 5.17 -16.08
C TRP A 89 0.95 5.86 -16.90
N LYS A 90 1.12 5.49 -18.17
CA LYS A 90 2.10 6.12 -19.07
C LYS A 90 1.84 7.62 -19.25
N ASP A 91 0.57 7.99 -19.35
CA ASP A 91 0.13 9.37 -19.55
C ASP A 91 0.00 10.17 -18.24
N LYS A 92 0.31 9.57 -17.08
CA LYS A 92 0.10 10.13 -15.73
C LYS A 92 -1.37 10.56 -15.47
N LYS A 93 -2.31 9.87 -16.10
CA LYS A 93 -3.77 10.09 -16.03
C LYS A 93 -4.45 8.79 -15.65
N LEU A 94 -3.98 8.14 -14.58
CA LEU A 94 -4.61 6.93 -14.10
C LEU A 94 -6.03 7.25 -13.64
N ASP A 95 -7.01 6.45 -14.10
CA ASP A 95 -8.41 6.60 -13.70
C ASP A 95 -8.55 6.58 -12.17
N ASN A 96 -9.40 7.48 -11.65
CA ASN A 96 -9.51 7.71 -10.21
C ASN A 96 -9.96 6.45 -9.47
N GLU A 97 -10.84 5.65 -10.07
CA GLU A 97 -11.34 4.44 -9.44
C GLU A 97 -10.26 3.35 -9.35
N ILE A 98 -9.50 3.15 -10.43
CA ILE A 98 -8.36 2.21 -10.45
C ILE A 98 -7.30 2.63 -9.44
N ASN A 99 -6.97 3.93 -9.40
CA ASN A 99 -6.00 4.48 -8.47
C ASN A 99 -6.43 4.26 -7.01
N LEU A 100 -7.70 4.55 -6.68
CA LEU A 100 -8.24 4.32 -5.34
C LEU A 100 -8.16 2.85 -4.92
N VAL A 101 -8.48 1.91 -5.83
CA VAL A 101 -8.36 0.47 -5.54
C VAL A 101 -6.91 0.09 -5.23
N ILE A 102 -5.94 0.56 -6.02
CA ILE A 102 -4.52 0.29 -5.81
C ILE A 102 -4.07 0.84 -4.44
N LEU A 103 -4.35 2.13 -4.18
CA LEU A 103 -3.95 2.79 -2.94
C LEU A 103 -4.57 2.13 -1.70
N ASN A 104 -5.85 1.76 -1.76
CA ASN A 104 -6.52 1.10 -0.64
C ASN A 104 -5.94 -0.27 -0.34
N VAL A 105 -5.64 -1.08 -1.36
CA VAL A 105 -5.04 -2.40 -1.15
C VAL A 105 -3.63 -2.28 -0.56
N ILE A 106 -2.81 -1.36 -1.09
CA ILE A 106 -1.47 -1.08 -0.55
C ILE A 106 -1.60 -0.63 0.90
N MET A 107 -2.42 0.37 1.19
CA MET A 107 -2.60 0.91 2.54
C MET A 107 -3.04 -0.19 3.52
N GLN A 108 -4.07 -0.98 3.20
CA GLN A 108 -4.55 -2.03 4.09
C GLN A 108 -3.48 -3.09 4.37
N LYS A 109 -2.79 -3.59 3.35
CA LYS A 109 -1.81 -4.68 3.52
C LYS A 109 -0.51 -4.19 4.16
N CYS A 110 -0.03 -3.01 3.75
CA CYS A 110 1.20 -2.43 4.27
C CYS A 110 1.03 -1.89 5.67
N SER A 111 -0.11 -1.26 6.02
CA SER A 111 -0.34 -0.78 7.38
C SER A 111 -0.34 -1.92 8.40
N VAL A 112 -0.96 -3.07 8.08
CA VAL A 112 -0.92 -4.24 8.98
C VAL A 112 0.52 -4.71 9.21
N LYS A 113 1.34 -4.81 8.16
CA LYS A 113 2.74 -5.24 8.33
C LYS A 113 3.61 -4.17 9.00
N ALA A 114 3.37 -2.90 8.71
CA ALA A 114 4.09 -1.79 9.33
C ALA A 114 3.80 -1.71 10.82
N LEU A 115 2.55 -1.95 11.27
CA LEU A 115 2.21 -2.00 12.70
C LEU A 115 3.03 -3.04 13.45
N GLU A 116 3.18 -4.25 12.90
CA GLU A 116 4.01 -5.31 13.50
C GLU A 116 5.47 -4.85 13.63
N LEU A 117 6.05 -4.30 12.57
CA LEU A 117 7.43 -3.82 12.59
C LEU A 117 7.63 -2.61 13.52
N GLU A 118 6.65 -1.71 13.57
CA GLU A 118 6.62 -0.56 14.47
C GLU A 118 6.64 -1.03 15.93
N GLU A 119 5.86 -2.05 16.27
CA GLU A 119 5.84 -2.65 17.61
C GLU A 119 7.19 -3.28 17.97
N ASP A 120 7.79 -4.05 17.05
CA ASP A 120 9.07 -4.75 17.28
C ASP A 120 10.22 -3.83 17.66
N ILE A 121 10.28 -2.62 17.08
CA ILE A 121 11.30 -1.61 17.39
C ILE A 121 10.78 -0.46 18.26
N GLY A 122 9.53 -0.54 18.71
CA GLY A 122 8.86 0.45 19.57
C GLY A 122 8.57 1.81 18.95
N LEU A 123 8.46 1.92 17.62
CA LEU A 123 7.96 3.15 16.98
C LEU A 123 6.46 3.35 17.32
N PRO A 124 6.00 4.61 17.43
CA PRO A 124 4.57 4.89 17.55
C PRO A 124 3.80 4.37 16.32
N PHE A 125 2.58 3.88 16.50
CA PHE A 125 1.77 3.43 15.36
C PHE A 125 1.35 4.58 14.45
N HIS A 126 1.53 4.39 13.15
CA HIS A 126 1.15 5.37 12.12
C HIS A 126 -0.36 5.47 11.88
N VAL A 127 -1.13 4.46 12.31
CA VAL A 127 -2.60 4.44 12.23
C VAL A 127 -3.20 4.28 13.63
N GLN A 128 -4.40 4.82 13.81
CA GLN A 128 -5.16 4.64 15.02
C GLN A 128 -5.78 3.24 15.04
N LEU A 129 -5.43 2.45 16.05
CA LEU A 129 -6.07 1.17 16.28
C LEU A 129 -7.46 1.35 16.90
N PRO A 130 -8.44 0.48 16.58
CA PRO A 130 -9.73 0.47 17.24
C PRO A 130 -9.59 0.37 18.76
N ARG A 131 -10.37 1.14 19.50
CA ARG A 131 -10.42 1.11 20.96
C ARG A 131 -11.84 0.85 21.41
N LEU A 132 -12.02 -0.05 22.36
CA LEU A 132 -13.30 -0.24 23.04
C LEU A 132 -13.52 0.92 24.00
N GLN A 133 -14.71 1.52 23.95
CA GLN A 133 -15.14 2.53 24.92
C GLN A 133 -16.33 1.98 25.69
N LEU A 134 -16.35 2.19 27.01
CA LEU A 134 -17.53 1.93 27.82
C LEU A 134 -18.63 2.88 27.34
N GLY A 135 -19.70 2.33 26.75
CA GLY A 135 -20.86 3.12 26.36
C GLY A 135 -21.43 3.82 27.59
N LYS A 136 -21.58 5.15 27.54
CA LYS A 136 -22.42 5.85 28.52
C LYS A 136 -23.83 5.27 28.37
N LYS A 137 -24.34 4.63 29.43
CA LYS A 137 -25.78 4.38 29.53
C LYS A 137 -26.47 5.74 29.53
N GLU A 138 -27.28 6.00 28.50
CA GLU A 138 -28.26 7.10 28.49
C GLU A 138 -29.36 6.85 29.52
#